data_AF-A0A7X6NU18-F1
#
_entry.id   AF-A0A7X6NU18-F1
#
_cell.length_a   1.000
_cell.length_b   1.000
_cell.length_c   1.000
_cell.angle_alpha   90.00
_cell.angle_beta   90.00
_cell.angle_gamma   90.00
#
_symmetry.space_group_name_H-M   'P 1'
#
loop_
_entity.id
_entity.type
_entity.pdbx_description
1 polymer ?
#
loop_
_entity_poly.entity_id
_entity_poly.type
_entity_poly.pdbx_seq_one_letter_code
_entity_poly.pdbx_strand_id
1 'polypeptide(L)' 'LHTPTEVKAAITGSGRADKAQVAAMVVRILKLDQAPKPADAADAVALALCQLWRGGSVNRYAAAVQEHAARRGRR' A
#
# COMPACT_ATOMS: atom_id res chain seq x y z
N LEU A 1 8.43 7.18 5.44
CA LEU A 1 8.50 5.86 6.11
C LEU A 1 7.46 5.86 7.22
N HIS A 2 6.64 4.80 7.31
CA HIS A 2 5.63 4.65 8.36
C HIS A 2 6.21 3.83 9.50
N THR A 3 5.96 4.25 10.74
CA THR A 3 6.31 3.44 11.90
C THR A 3 5.45 2.16 11.93
N PRO A 4 5.95 1.05 12.49
CA PRO A 4 5.17 -0.19 12.57
C PRO A 4 3.80 -0.01 13.22
N THR A 5 3.72 0.83 14.26
CA THR A 5 2.48 1.15 14.96
C THR A 5 1.46 1.83 14.05
N GLU A 6 1.89 2.76 13.19
CA GLU A 6 0.99 3.44 12.26
C GLU A 6 0.48 2.49 11.16
N VAL A 7 1.32 1.59 10.67
CA VAL A 7 0.90 0.57 9.68
C VAL A 7 -0.15 -0.33 10.30
N LYS A 8 0.11 -0.83 11.52
CA LYS A 8 -0.85 -1.67 12.26
C LYS A 8 -2.17 -0.95 12.51
N ALA A 9 -2.12 0.31 12.95
CA ALA A 9 -3.31 1.12 13.18
C ALA A 9 -4.10 1.38 11.89
N ALA A 10 -3.41 1.68 10.78
CA ALA A 10 -4.06 1.92 9.50
C ALA A 10 -4.81 0.67 8.98
N ILE A 11 -4.25 -0.52 9.15
CA ILE A 11 -4.80 -1.77 8.61
C ILE A 11 -5.83 -2.42 9.54
N THR A 12 -5.60 -2.38 10.86
CA THR A 12 -6.39 -3.12 11.85
C THR A 12 -7.22 -2.25 12.78
N GLY A 13 -7.05 -0.92 12.73
CA GLY A 13 -7.61 0.01 13.70
C GLY A 13 -6.87 0.08 15.04
N SER A 14 -5.85 -0.77 15.26
CA SER A 14 -5.06 -0.81 16.50
C SER A 14 -3.56 -0.84 16.21
N GLY A 15 -2.81 0.11 16.80
CA GLY A 15 -1.35 0.10 16.73
C GLY A 15 -0.68 -1.06 17.48
N ARG A 16 -1.43 -1.79 18.31
CA ARG A 16 -0.94 -2.93 19.10
C ARG A 16 -1.18 -4.28 18.43
N ALA A 17 -1.79 -4.31 17.23
CA ALA A 17 -2.09 -5.56 16.55
C ALA A 17 -0.84 -6.42 16.30
N ASP A 18 -1.01 -7.74 16.35
CA ASP A 18 0.02 -8.69 15.98
C ASP A 18 0.11 -8.89 14.45
N LYS A 19 1.13 -9.62 14.00
CA LYS A 19 1.34 -9.86 12.56
C LYS A 19 0.22 -10.71 11.93
N ALA A 20 -0.36 -11.65 12.67
CA ALA A 20 -1.42 -12.51 12.16
C ALA A 20 -2.72 -11.70 11.94
N GLN A 21 -3.02 -10.77 12.85
CA GLN A 21 -4.13 -9.83 12.72
C GLN A 21 -3.96 -8.90 11.52
N VAL A 22 -2.75 -8.37 11.29
CA VAL A 22 -2.46 -7.57 10.09
C VAL A 22 -2.66 -8.41 8.82
N ALA A 23 -2.13 -9.63 8.77
CA ALA A 23 -2.28 -10.52 7.61
C ALA A 23 -3.76 -10.88 7.35
N ALA A 24 -4.52 -11.22 8.38
CA ALA A 24 -5.95 -11.51 8.28
C ALA A 24 -6.74 -10.30 7.76
N MET A 25 -6.38 -9.09 8.22
CA MET A 25 -7.01 -7.87 7.72
C MET A 25 -6.65 -7.59 6.26
N VAL A 26 -5.40 -7.81 5.84
CA VAL A 26 -5.00 -7.68 4.43
C VAL A 26 -5.84 -8.59 3.52
N VAL A 27 -6.05 -9.85 3.92
CA VAL A 27 -6.92 -10.80 3.20
C VAL A 27 -8.33 -10.24 3.07
N ARG A 28 -8.90 -9.74 4.17
CA ARG A 28 -10.27 -9.20 4.19
C ARG A 28 -10.42 -7.92 3.37
N ILE A 29 -9.46 -7.01 3.44
CA ILE A 29 -9.46 -5.74 2.71
C ILE A 29 -9.39 -5.98 1.20
N LEU A 30 -8.52 -6.91 0.78
CA LEU A 30 -8.29 -7.22 -0.63
C LEU A 30 -9.19 -8.33 -1.18
N LYS A 31 -10.08 -8.89 -0.35
CA LYS A 31 -10.97 -10.01 -0.70
C LYS A 31 -10.19 -11.21 -1.28
N LEU A 32 -9.06 -11.55 -0.67
CA LEU A 32 -8.25 -12.71 -1.06
C LEU A 32 -8.84 -13.98 -0.44
N ASP A 33 -8.67 -15.12 -1.11
CA ASP A 33 -9.07 -16.42 -0.56
C ASP A 33 -8.17 -16.85 0.61
N GLN A 34 -6.91 -16.42 0.58
CA GLN A 34 -5.89 -16.78 1.57
C GLN A 34 -4.82 -15.70 1.69
N ALA A 35 -4.07 -15.74 2.80
CA ALA A 35 -2.98 -14.80 3.05
C ALA A 35 -1.89 -14.90 1.98
N PRO A 36 -1.32 -13.76 1.52
CA PRO A 36 -0.17 -13.75 0.63
C PRO A 36 0.99 -14.55 1.24
N LYS A 37 1.63 -15.39 0.42
CA LYS A 37 2.85 -16.12 0.77
C LYS A 37 4.03 -15.60 -0.07
N PRO A 38 5.24 -15.48 0.50
CA PRO A 38 5.63 -15.76 1.89
C PRO A 38 5.07 -14.72 2.88
N ALA A 39 5.24 -14.93 4.19
CA ALA A 39 4.70 -14.05 5.24
C ALA A 39 5.05 -12.56 5.02
N ASP A 40 6.23 -12.32 4.46
CA ASP A 40 6.78 -11.01 4.12
C ASP A 40 5.96 -10.28 3.05
N ALA A 41 5.25 -11.02 2.19
CA ALA A 41 4.36 -10.44 1.18
C ALA A 41 3.15 -9.76 1.82
N ALA A 42 2.59 -10.30 2.91
CA ALA A 42 1.51 -9.65 3.64
C ALA A 42 1.98 -8.33 4.28
N ASP A 43 3.20 -8.31 4.83
CA ASP A 43 3.82 -7.11 5.40
C ASP A 43 4.05 -6.04 4.30
N ALA A 44 4.53 -6.43 3.12
CA ALA A 44 4.73 -5.52 1.98
C ALA A 44 3.40 -4.91 1.49
N VAL A 45 2.35 -5.71 1.39
CA VAL A 45 1.01 -5.26 1.00
C VAL A 45 0.42 -4.32 2.05
N ALA A 46 0.58 -4.63 3.34
CA ALA A 46 0.14 -3.76 4.43
C ALA A 46 0.79 -2.37 4.37
N LEU A 47 2.10 -2.31 4.09
CA LEU A 47 2.81 -1.05 3.87
C LEU A 47 2.28 -0.27 2.66
N ALA A 48 2.02 -0.96 1.55
CA ALA A 48 1.47 -0.35 0.34
C ALA A 48 0.07 0.25 0.58
N LEU A 49 -0.82 -0.50 1.25
CA LEU A 49 -2.15 -0.04 1.64
C LEU A 49 -2.08 1.17 2.58
N CYS A 50 -1.22 1.10 3.59
CA CYS A 50 -0.98 2.22 4.51
C CYS A 50 -0.53 3.49 3.76
N GLN A 51 0.37 3.34 2.79
CA GLN A 51 0.83 4.45 1.95
C GLN A 51 -0.26 5.00 1.04
N LEU A 52 -1.11 4.13 0.48
CA LEU A 52 -2.21 4.51 -0.41
C LEU A 52 -3.28 5.32 0.33
N TRP A 53 -3.72 4.85 1.50
CA TRP A 53 -4.79 5.48 2.27
C TRP A 53 -4.41 6.79 2.92
N ARG A 54 -3.13 7.02 3.21
CA ARG A 54 -2.67 8.27 3.83
C ARG A 54 -2.69 9.48 2.87
N GLY A 55 -3.16 9.31 1.64
CA GLY A 55 -3.33 10.40 0.68
C GLY A 55 -2.00 10.84 0.10
N GLY A 56 -1.50 10.10 -0.88
CA GLY A 56 -0.22 10.47 -1.51
C GLY A 56 0.23 9.58 -2.64
N SER A 57 -0.69 8.91 -3.35
CA SER A 57 -0.32 8.36 -4.65
C SER A 57 -0.46 9.46 -5.69
N VAL A 58 0.54 10.35 -5.76
CA VAL A 58 0.76 11.10 -7.00
C VAL A 58 0.91 10.03 -8.07
N ASN A 59 0.04 10.02 -9.08
CA ASN A 59 0.16 9.07 -10.18
C ASN A 59 1.41 9.44 -10.98
N ARG A 60 2.58 9.00 -10.49
CA ARG A 60 3.89 9.30 -11.08
C ARG A 60 3.99 8.76 -12.50
N TYR A 61 3.27 7.69 -12.80
CA TYR A 61 3.10 7.21 -14.17
C TYR A 61 2.35 8.22 -15.04
N ALA A 62 1.19 8.72 -14.59
CA ALA A 62 0.48 9.76 -15.33
C ALA A 62 1.32 11.04 -15.49
N ALA A 63 2.04 11.47 -14.44
CA ALA A 63 2.94 12.61 -14.52
C ALA A 63 4.08 12.39 -15.54
N ALA A 64 4.68 11.20 -15.56
CA ALA A 64 5.74 10.85 -16.51
C ALA A 64 5.21 10.77 -17.97
N VAL A 65 4.00 10.23 -18.16
CA VAL A 65 3.33 10.18 -19.48
C VAL A 65 3.03 11.59 -19.99
N GLN A 66 2.50 12.47 -19.14
CA GLN A 66 2.24 13.88 -19.45
C GLN A 66 3.54 14.61 -19.85
N GLU A 67 4.62 14.39 -19.10
CA GLU A 67 5.92 14.97 -19.41
C GLU A 67 6.48 14.47 -20.75
N HIS A 68 6.38 13.17 -21.04
CA HIS A 68 6.88 12.62 -22.31
C HIS A 68 6.07 13.12 -23.52
N ALA A 69 4.75 13.23 -23.38
CA ALA A 69 3.87 13.85 -24.37
C ALA A 69 4.21 15.33 -24.61
N ALA A 70 4.41 16.10 -23.53
CA ALA A 70 4.79 17.53 -23.60
C ALA A 70 6.18 17.76 -24.23
N ARG A 71 7.09 16.77 -24.17
CA ARG A 71 8.39 16.80 -24.86
C ARG A 71 8.27 16.47 -26.36
N ARG A 72 7.32 15.61 -26.76
CA ARG A 72 7.07 15.29 -28.17
C ARG A 72 6.37 16.41 -28.93
N GLY A 73 5.47 17.16 -28.31
CA GLY A 73 4.78 18.29 -28.95
C GLY A 73 5.61 19.57 -29.12
N ARG A 74 6.84 19.61 -28.61
CA ARG A 74 7.77 20.75 -28.76
C ARG A 74 8.83 20.56 -29.86
N ARG A 75 8.78 19.45 -30.59
CA ARG A 75 9.59 19.17 -31.79
C ARG A 75 8.72 19.32 -33.03
#